data_AF-A0A699X6D2-F1
#
_entry.id   AF-A0A699X6D2-F1
#
_cell.length_a   1.000
_cell.length_b   1.000
_cell.length_c   1.000
_cell.angle_alpha   90.00
_cell.angle_beta   90.00
_cell.angle_gamma   90.00
#
_symmetry.space_group_name_H-M   'P 1'
#
loop_
_entity.id
_entity.type
_entity.pdbx_description
1 polymer ?
#
loop_
_entity_poly.entity_id
_entity_poly.type
_entity_poly.pdbx_seq_one_letter_code
_entity_poly.pdbx_strand_id
1 'polypeptide(L)' 'VKIEHQRASGLLQPLDISVWKWDEISMDFVTGLPRTQRTPDAIWVVVDRLTKSAHFLPIHKDYSVSKLAKIFQQEIVR' A
#
# COMPACT_ATOMS: atom_id res chain seq x y z
N VAL A 1 -24.49 -23.08 29.66
CA VAL A 1 -24.70 -22.94 28.20
C VAL A 1 -24.12 -21.60 27.77
N LYS A 2 -23.03 -21.57 27.00
CA LYS A 2 -22.42 -20.32 26.50
C LYS A 2 -22.96 -20.11 25.09
N ILE A 3 -23.89 -19.18 24.92
CA ILE A 3 -24.49 -18.87 23.63
C ILE A 3 -23.54 -17.93 22.89
N GLU A 4 -22.96 -18.39 21.78
CA GLU A 4 -22.21 -17.52 20.87
C GLU A 4 -23.18 -16.52 20.22
N HIS A 5 -22.91 -15.22 20.42
CA HIS A 5 -23.67 -14.10 19.84
C HIS A 5 -22.87 -13.41 18.71
N GLN A 6 -21.93 -14.11 18.09
CA GLN A 6 -21.17 -13.56 16.97
C GLN A 6 -22.00 -13.69 15.69
N ARG A 7 -22.28 -12.57 15.03
CA ARG A 7 -22.93 -12.56 13.72
C ARG A 7 -22.01 -13.25 12.72
N ALA A 8 -22.54 -14.16 11.92
CA ALA A 8 -21.76 -14.79 10.85
C ALA A 8 -21.16 -13.70 9.95
N SER A 9 -19.83 -13.74 9.77
CA SER A 9 -19.16 -12.89 8.78
C SER A 9 -19.80 -13.16 7.42
N GLY A 10 -20.36 -12.11 6.80
CA GLY A 10 -20.97 -12.22 5.49
C GLY A 10 -19.96 -12.58 4.40
N LEU A 11 -20.45 -12.90 3.21
CA LEU A 11 -19.59 -13.13 2.04
C LEU A 11 -18.88 -11.83 1.65
N LEU A 12 -17.57 -11.90 1.46
CA LEU A 12 -16.80 -10.79 0.87
C LEU A 12 -17.15 -10.67 -0.61
N GLN A 13 -17.28 -9.44 -1.11
CA GLN A 13 -17.37 -9.19 -2.54
C GLN A 13 -15.96 -9.02 -3.12
N PRO A 14 -15.51 -9.90 -4.02
CA PRO A 14 -14.24 -9.73 -4.70
C PRO A 14 -14.29 -8.50 -5.61
N LEU A 15 -13.15 -7.81 -5.72
CA LEU A 15 -12.96 -6.78 -6.74
C LEU A 15 -12.76 -7.44 -8.11
N ASP A 16 -13.11 -6.72 -9.16
CA ASP A 16 -12.84 -7.15 -10.53
C ASP A 16 -11.34 -7.34 -10.76
N ILE A 17 -11.04 -8.22 -11.72
CA ILE A 17 -9.67 -8.52 -12.13
C ILE A 17 -9.27 -7.51 -13.19
N SER A 18 -8.17 -6.80 -12.95
CA SER A 18 -7.61 -5.86 -13.91
C SER A 18 -7.12 -6.58 -15.16
N VAL A 19 -7.31 -5.97 -16.32
CA VAL A 19 -7.01 -6.59 -17.63
C VAL A 19 -5.56 -6.32 -18.04
N TRP A 20 -5.02 -5.18 -17.65
CA TRP A 20 -3.68 -4.73 -18.04
C TRP A 20 -2.77 -4.47 -16.85
N LYS A 21 -1.46 -4.55 -17.08
CA LYS A 21 -0.46 -4.14 -16.08
C LYS A 21 -0.64 -2.66 -15.79
N TRP A 22 -0.58 -2.28 -14.52
CA TRP A 22 -0.72 -0.89 -14.06
C TRP A 22 -2.11 -0.26 -14.24
N ASP A 23 -3.11 -1.04 -14.68
CA ASP A 23 -4.51 -0.60 -14.81
C ASP A 23 -5.12 -0.32 -13.43
N GLU A 24 -4.77 -1.16 -12.45
CA GLU A 24 -5.12 -0.96 -11.05
C GLU A 24 -3.93 -1.21 -10.13
N ILE A 25 -3.73 -0.27 -9.21
CA ILE A 25 -2.69 -0.34 -8.19
C ILE A 25 -3.30 -0.23 -6.79
N SER A 26 -2.71 -0.95 -5.85
CA SER A 26 -2.95 -0.73 -4.43
C SER A 26 -1.75 -0.04 -3.81
N MET A 27 -1.99 0.95 -2.96
CA MET A 27 -0.96 1.69 -2.23
C MET A 27 -1.16 1.53 -0.74
N ASP A 28 -0.08 1.36 0.01
CA ASP A 28 -0.12 1.33 1.48
C ASP A 28 1.18 1.87 2.09
N PHE A 29 1.13 2.27 3.36
CA PHE A 29 2.27 2.80 4.10
C PHE A 29 2.58 1.96 5.33
N VAL A 30 3.77 1.37 5.37
CA VAL A 30 4.31 0.74 6.57
C VAL A 30 5.05 1.82 7.36
N THR A 31 4.48 2.27 8.47
CA THR A 31 5.03 3.35 9.31
C THR A 31 5.45 2.84 10.69
N GLY A 32 6.13 3.67 11.47
CA GLY A 32 6.56 3.30 12.83
C GLY A 32 7.81 2.44 12.87
N LEU A 33 8.60 2.46 11.79
CA LEU A 33 9.88 1.77 11.73
C LEU A 33 10.88 2.43 12.69
N PRO A 34 11.81 1.66 13.29
CA PRO A 34 12.87 2.21 14.11
C PRO A 34 13.63 3.30 13.34
N ARG A 35 13.67 4.52 13.90
CA ARG A 35 14.42 5.61 13.29
C ARG A 35 15.91 5.35 13.46
N THR A 36 16.66 5.33 12.37
CA THR A 36 18.11 5.56 12.44
C THR A 36 18.37 7.03 12.07
N GLN A 37 19.54 7.57 12.45
CA GLN A 37 19.81 9.01 12.47
C GLN A 37 19.66 9.74 11.12
N ARG A 38 19.61 9.02 9.98
CA ARG A 38 19.48 9.57 8.64
C ARG A 38 18.58 8.75 7.71
N THR A 39 17.81 7.79 8.22
CA THR A 39 17.01 6.91 7.37
C THR A 39 15.52 7.25 7.36
N PRO A 40 14.85 6.96 6.23
CA PRO A 40 13.39 6.79 6.15
C PRO A 40 12.81 6.11 7.38
N ASP A 41 11.68 6.62 7.90
CA ASP A 41 10.94 6.03 9.03
C ASP A 41 9.64 5.32 8.61
N ALA A 42 9.42 5.23 7.30
CA ALA A 42 8.32 4.53 6.68
C ALA A 42 8.70 3.93 5.31
N ILE A 43 7.94 2.94 4.88
CA ILE A 43 8.01 2.34 3.54
C ILE A 43 6.68 2.57 2.86
N TRP A 44 6.70 3.16 1.67
CA TRP A 44 5.55 3.27 0.80
C TRP A 44 5.54 2.09 -0.17
N VAL A 45 4.49 1.29 -0.10
CA VAL A 45 4.29 0.10 -0.93
C VAL A 45 3.32 0.45 -2.04
N VAL A 46 3.74 0.23 -3.29
CA VAL A 46 2.88 0.34 -4.48
C VAL A 46 2.87 -1.01 -5.17
N VAL A 47 1.69 -1.60 -5.33
CA VAL A 47 1.53 -2.95 -5.89
C VAL A 47 0.65 -2.90 -7.12
N ASP A 48 1.11 -3.48 -8.23
CA ASP A 48 0.29 -3.77 -9.39
C ASP A 48 -0.64 -4.97 -9.08
N ARG A 49 -1.96 -4.75 -9.12
CA ARG A 49 -2.93 -5.76 -8.69
C ARG A 49 -2.90 -7.01 -9.57
N LEU A 50 -2.56 -6.86 -10.85
CA LEU A 50 -2.54 -7.95 -11.83
C LEU A 50 -1.32 -8.87 -11.62
N THR A 51 -0.11 -8.30 -11.70
CA THR A 51 1.13 -9.09 -11.63
C THR A 51 1.58 -9.41 -10.21
N LYS A 52 0.98 -8.75 -9.20
CA LYS A 52 1.43 -8.78 -7.79
C LYS A 52 2.85 -8.28 -7.59
N SER A 53 3.41 -7.55 -8.56
CA SER A 53 4.71 -6.89 -8.42
C SER A 53 4.59 -5.69 -7.49
N ALA A 54 5.53 -5.55 -6.55
CA ALA A 54 5.53 -4.50 -5.54
C ALA A 54 6.79 -3.64 -5.64
N HIS A 55 6.60 -2.32 -5.55
CA HIS A 55 7.64 -1.34 -5.38
C HIS A 55 7.65 -0.87 -3.93
N PHE A 56 8.81 -1.01 -3.28
CA PHE A 56 9.03 -0.57 -1.90
C PHE A 56 9.86 0.71 -1.92
N LEU A 57 9.21 1.83 -1.66
CA LEU A 57 9.82 3.15 -1.69
C LEU A 57 10.14 3.61 -0.27
N PRO A 58 11.41 3.87 0.06
CA PRO A 58 11.76 4.47 1.34
C PRO A 58 11.23 5.91 1.44
N ILE A 59 10.44 6.23 2.47
CA ILE A 59 9.90 7.57 2.68
C ILE A 59 10.03 8.02 4.15
N HIS A 60 9.86 9.32 4.40
CA HIS A 60 9.54 9.78 5.74
C HIS A 60 8.06 10.05 5.87
N LYS A 61 7.49 9.72 7.03
CA LYS A 61 6.06 9.91 7.32
C LYS A 61 5.59 11.37 7.28
N ASP A 62 6.52 12.32 7.40
CA ASP A 62 6.26 13.76 7.37
C ASP A 62 6.40 14.37 5.97
N TYR A 63 6.68 13.56 4.94
CA TYR A 63 6.71 14.03 3.56
C TYR A 63 5.34 14.56 3.13
N SER A 64 5.35 15.75 2.53
CA SER A 64 4.14 16.32 1.95
C SER A 64 3.64 15.50 0.76
N VAL A 65 2.34 15.56 0.51
CA VAL A 65 1.70 14.89 -0.65
C VAL A 65 2.38 15.31 -1.95
N SER A 66 2.74 16.58 -2.11
CA SER A 66 3.45 17.06 -3.30
C SER A 66 4.82 16.41 -3.49
N LYS A 67 5.53 16.08 -2.39
CA LYS A 67 6.80 15.35 -2.45
C LYS A 67 6.57 13.88 -2.81
N LEU A 68 5.56 13.24 -2.21
CA LEU A 68 5.17 11.86 -2.54
C LEU A 68 4.76 11.73 -4.02
N ALA A 69 3.97 12.67 -4.55
CA ALA A 69 3.59 12.67 -5.97
C ALA A 69 4.80 12.74 -6.91
N LYS A 70 5.81 13.56 -6.57
CA LYS A 70 7.06 13.63 -7.34
C LYS A 70 7.82 12.31 -7.31
N ILE A 71 7.94 11.68 -6.13
CA ILE A 71 8.59 10.38 -5.97
C ILE A 71 7.84 9.31 -6.78
N PHE A 72 6.50 9.30 -6.73
CA PHE A 72 5.69 8.36 -7.50
C PHE A 72 5.92 8.48 -9.00
N GLN A 73 5.93 9.71 -9.52
CA GLN A 73 6.23 9.94 -10.93
C GLN A 73 7.65 9.48 -11.30
N GLN A 74 8.65 9.73 -10.44
CA GLN A 74 10.04 9.37 -10.72
C GLN A 74 10.30 7.86 -10.67
N GLU A 75 9.68 7.16 -9.71
CA GLU A 75 10.01 5.76 -9.42
C GLU A 75 9.06 4.76 -10.09
N ILE A 76 7.79 5.13 -10.26
CA ILE A 76 6.73 4.24 -10.78
C ILE A 76 6.38 4.57 -12.23
N VAL A 77 6.15 5.85 -12.54
CA VAL A 77 5.79 6.29 -13.89
C VAL A 77 7.06 6.50 -14.72
N ARG A 78 7.68 5.40 -15.16
CA ARG A 78 8.78 5.45 -16.15
C ARG A 78 8.28 5.45 -17.58
#